data_AF-A0A4R4D0K4-F1
#
_entry.id   AF-A0A4R4D0K4-F1
#
_cell.length_a   1.000
_cell.length_b   1.000
_cell.length_c   1.000
_cell.angle_alpha   90.00
_cell.angle_beta   90.00
_cell.angle_gamma   90.00
#
_symmetry.space_group_name_H-M   'P 1'
#
loop_
_entity.id
_entity.type
_entity.pdbx_description
1 polymer ?
#
loop_
_entity_poly.entity_id
_entity_poly.type
_entity_poly.pdbx_seq_one_letter_code
_entity_poly.pdbx_strand_id
1 'polypeptide(L)'
;MNLNPTIDQYLLSTCLFIIDEFNGLYQNLPKSEIKKIADEKYNEMDICVRIGYPFRQMAHYTVGDSKRQDKSKVNHDIYIEPKDFKIEVKYLKNWKSASQTNSASKNWDKYQADFDWLLHETRSGNKGKRAFIIGWFNCVDRFSQLIQLGEGAGNKPKASEKKHCYFPFLTKMNVPALTTDLVYNYNHAYKPLPVNLIGDVKEGYNCLFLGNEHDVFHFAIYY
;
A
#
# COMPACT_ATOMS: atom_id res chain seq x y z
N MET A 1 25.12 4.21 -18.26
CA MET A 1 23.86 4.04 -17.49
C MET A 1 23.11 2.88 -18.13
N ASN A 2 22.81 1.81 -17.39
CA ASN A 2 22.01 0.72 -17.95
C ASN A 2 20.58 1.23 -18.16
N LEU A 3 20.11 1.21 -19.41
CA LEU A 3 18.77 1.60 -19.87
C LEU A 3 17.72 0.52 -19.51
N ASN A 4 17.80 -0.05 -18.31
CA ASN A 4 16.87 -1.07 -17.88
C ASN A 4 15.64 -0.41 -17.24
N PRO A 5 14.42 -0.82 -17.64
CA PRO A 5 13.19 -0.36 -16.99
C PRO A 5 13.21 -0.60 -15.48
N THR A 6 12.79 0.38 -14.70
CA THR A 6 12.67 0.31 -13.24
C THR A 6 11.38 -0.39 -12.82
N ILE A 7 11.32 -0.89 -11.58
CA ILE A 7 10.21 -1.70 -11.09
C ILE A 7 8.85 -1.01 -11.19
N ASP A 8 8.80 0.31 -10.97
CA ASP A 8 7.58 1.12 -11.03
C ASP A 8 6.91 1.10 -12.40
N GLN A 9 7.67 0.99 -13.49
CA GLN A 9 7.12 0.95 -14.84
C GLN A 9 6.29 -0.32 -15.08
N TYR A 10 6.73 -1.47 -14.55
CA TYR A 10 5.97 -2.71 -14.61
C TYR A 10 4.76 -2.69 -13.66
N LEU A 11 4.97 -2.17 -12.46
CA LEU A 11 3.95 -2.12 -11.42
C LEU A 11 2.81 -1.15 -11.77
N LEU A 12 3.12 -0.02 -12.39
CA LEU A 12 2.11 0.94 -12.86
C LEU A 12 1.09 0.25 -13.77
N SER A 13 1.53 -0.36 -14.86
CA SER A 13 0.62 -1.05 -15.78
C SER A 13 -0.12 -2.20 -15.10
N THR A 14 0.57 -2.96 -14.25
CA THR A 14 -0.03 -4.09 -13.53
C THR A 14 -1.15 -3.64 -12.61
N CYS A 15 -0.91 -2.62 -11.78
CA CYS A 15 -1.88 -2.08 -10.85
C CYS A 15 -3.08 -1.46 -11.57
N LEU A 16 -2.88 -0.78 -12.72
CA LEU A 16 -3.98 -0.24 -13.52
C LEU A 16 -4.90 -1.35 -14.05
N PHE A 17 -4.34 -2.45 -14.58
CA PHE A 17 -5.17 -3.58 -15.02
C PHE A 17 -5.95 -4.24 -13.88
N ILE A 18 -5.39 -4.27 -12.67
CA ILE A 18 -6.11 -4.80 -11.49
C ILE A 18 -7.24 -3.86 -11.07
N ILE A 19 -7.03 -2.54 -11.14
CA ILE A 19 -8.09 -1.56 -10.90
C ILE A 19 -9.22 -1.75 -11.92
N ASP A 20 -8.91 -1.87 -13.21
CA ASP A 20 -9.89 -2.11 -14.28
C ASP A 20 -10.64 -3.44 -14.08
N GLU A 21 -9.95 -4.51 -13.67
CA GLU A 21 -10.57 -5.79 -13.32
C GLU A 21 -11.64 -5.60 -12.22
N PHE A 22 -11.27 -4.94 -11.10
CA PHE A 22 -12.20 -4.73 -9.99
C PHE A 22 -13.32 -3.76 -10.32
N ASN A 23 -13.05 -2.72 -11.12
CA ASN A 23 -14.08 -1.84 -11.67
C ASN A 23 -15.10 -2.64 -12.47
N GLY A 24 -14.64 -3.48 -13.41
CA GLY A 24 -15.52 -4.33 -14.23
C GLY A 24 -16.37 -5.30 -13.40
N LEU A 25 -15.83 -5.81 -12.29
CA LEU A 25 -16.54 -6.73 -11.41
C LEU A 25 -17.56 -6.04 -10.49
N TYR A 26 -17.26 -4.84 -9.98
CA TYR A 26 -17.96 -4.31 -8.80
C TYR A 26 -18.39 -2.83 -8.88
N GLN A 27 -18.11 -2.08 -9.94
CA GLN A 27 -18.40 -0.62 -10.01
C GLN A 27 -19.88 -0.26 -9.76
N ASN A 28 -20.80 -1.18 -10.07
CA ASN A 28 -22.25 -0.95 -9.94
C ASN A 28 -22.80 -1.38 -8.57
N LEU A 29 -21.95 -1.86 -7.67
CA LEU A 29 -22.36 -2.28 -6.33
C LEU A 29 -22.31 -1.10 -5.35
N PRO A 30 -23.21 -1.05 -4.36
CA PRO A 30 -23.13 -0.06 -3.30
C PRO A 30 -21.86 -0.26 -2.46
N LYS A 31 -21.29 0.83 -1.93
CA LYS A 31 -20.07 0.80 -1.10
C LYS A 31 -20.14 -0.20 0.06
N SER A 32 -21.32 -0.40 0.65
CA SER A 32 -21.54 -1.38 1.72
C SER A 32 -21.29 -2.83 1.27
N GLU A 33 -21.71 -3.18 0.06
CA GLU A 33 -21.46 -4.50 -0.53
C GLU A 33 -19.99 -4.66 -0.95
N ILE A 34 -19.40 -3.63 -1.55
CA ILE A 34 -17.96 -3.61 -1.87
C ILE A 34 -17.14 -3.80 -0.59
N LYS A 35 -17.53 -3.16 0.51
CA LYS A 35 -16.86 -3.33 1.81
C LYS A 35 -16.94 -4.77 2.30
N LYS A 36 -18.10 -5.41 2.20
CA LYS A 36 -18.26 -6.82 2.57
C LYS A 36 -17.35 -7.72 1.73
N ILE A 37 -17.30 -7.49 0.42
CA ILE A 37 -16.41 -8.19 -0.51
C ILE A 37 -14.94 -7.98 -0.11
N ALA A 38 -14.54 -6.74 0.15
CA ALA A 38 -13.18 -6.38 0.54
C ALA A 38 -12.75 -7.09 1.83
N ASP A 39 -13.61 -7.10 2.85
CA ASP A 39 -13.30 -7.65 4.15
C ASP A 39 -13.27 -9.19 4.16
N GLU A 40 -14.19 -9.83 3.43
CA GLU A 40 -14.47 -11.27 3.52
C GLU A 40 -13.90 -12.11 2.38
N LYS A 41 -13.93 -11.61 1.13
CA LYS A 41 -13.59 -12.42 -0.06
C LYS A 41 -12.09 -12.42 -0.37
N TYR A 42 -11.41 -11.31 -0.13
CA TYR A 42 -10.01 -11.13 -0.52
C TYR A 42 -9.06 -11.14 0.67
N ASN A 43 -7.85 -11.65 0.43
CA ASN A 43 -6.71 -11.59 1.33
C ASN A 43 -5.46 -11.06 0.62
N GLU A 44 -4.37 -10.89 1.37
CA GLU A 44 -3.11 -10.33 0.86
C GLU A 44 -2.51 -11.16 -0.29
N MET A 45 -2.58 -12.50 -0.21
CA MET A 45 -2.09 -13.39 -1.26
C MET A 45 -2.85 -13.24 -2.57
N ASP A 46 -4.17 -13.00 -2.53
CA ASP A 46 -4.95 -12.75 -3.77
C ASP A 46 -4.44 -11.52 -4.53
N ILE A 47 -4.01 -10.49 -3.79
CA ILE A 47 -3.42 -9.27 -4.35
C ILE A 47 -1.98 -9.54 -4.78
N CYS A 48 -1.17 -10.26 -4.00
CA CYS A 48 0.20 -10.65 -4.37
C CYS A 48 0.22 -11.41 -5.70
N VAL A 49 -0.66 -12.41 -5.86
CA VAL A 49 -0.74 -13.21 -7.08
C VAL A 49 -1.06 -12.31 -8.27
N ARG A 50 -2.02 -11.39 -8.14
CA ARG A 50 -2.39 -10.43 -9.20
C ARG A 50 -1.22 -9.54 -9.61
N ILE A 51 -0.49 -9.00 -8.64
CA ILE A 51 0.69 -8.15 -8.89
C ILE A 51 1.82 -8.95 -9.54
N GLY A 52 2.03 -10.19 -9.12
CA GLY A 52 3.09 -11.04 -9.68
C GLY A 52 2.74 -11.66 -11.03
N TYR A 53 1.46 -11.76 -11.37
CA TYR A 53 0.97 -12.52 -12.53
C TYR A 53 1.60 -12.11 -13.87
N PRO A 54 1.81 -10.80 -14.17
CA PRO A 54 2.44 -10.39 -15.43
C PRO A 54 3.88 -10.89 -15.60
N PHE A 55 4.59 -11.17 -14.50
CA PHE A 55 5.96 -11.73 -14.53
C PHE A 55 5.99 -13.24 -14.78
N ARG A 56 4.83 -13.92 -14.75
CA ARG A 56 4.67 -15.34 -15.09
C ARG A 56 5.64 -16.21 -14.30
N GLN A 57 6.41 -17.06 -14.99
CA GLN A 57 7.36 -17.99 -14.40
C GLN A 57 8.57 -17.30 -13.76
N MET A 58 8.74 -15.98 -13.93
CA MET A 58 9.80 -15.22 -13.28
C MET A 58 9.43 -14.82 -11.84
N ALA A 59 8.15 -14.89 -11.46
CA ALA A 59 7.72 -14.52 -10.11
C ALA A 59 7.81 -15.71 -9.14
N HIS A 60 8.60 -15.52 -8.09
CA HIS A 60 8.66 -16.42 -6.94
C HIS A 60 7.90 -15.80 -5.77
N TYR A 61 6.91 -16.52 -5.25
CA TYR A 61 6.07 -16.07 -4.15
C TYR A 61 6.57 -16.65 -2.82
N THR A 62 6.79 -15.79 -1.84
CA THR A 62 7.32 -16.11 -0.51
C THR A 62 6.27 -15.93 0.60
N VAL A 63 5.08 -15.48 0.23
CA VAL A 63 3.93 -15.31 1.12
C VAL A 63 3.61 -16.63 1.84
N GLY A 64 3.73 -16.64 3.16
CA GLY A 64 3.38 -17.80 3.99
C GLY A 64 4.50 -18.81 4.23
N ASP A 65 5.74 -18.54 3.81
CA ASP A 65 6.91 -19.38 4.11
C ASP A 65 7.42 -19.14 5.55
N SER A 66 6.53 -19.27 6.54
CA SER A 66 6.79 -19.11 7.98
C SER A 66 7.39 -20.36 8.63
N LYS A 67 7.82 -21.35 7.84
CA LYS A 67 8.40 -22.62 8.32
C LYS A 67 9.92 -22.66 8.42
N ARG A 68 10.64 -21.57 8.10
CA ARG A 68 12.10 -21.55 8.33
C ARG A 68 12.39 -21.25 9.80
N GLN A 69 12.85 -22.27 10.51
CA GLN A 69 13.35 -22.22 11.89
C GLN A 69 14.60 -21.33 12.05
N ASP A 70 15.20 -20.86 10.94
CA ASP A 70 16.33 -19.95 10.94
C ASP A 70 15.91 -18.48 10.76
N LYS A 71 16.40 -17.66 11.70
CA LYS A 71 16.03 -16.28 12.04
C LYS A 71 16.36 -15.22 10.97
N SER A 72 15.84 -15.34 9.75
CA SER A 72 15.86 -14.23 8.79
C SER A 72 14.50 -14.05 8.14
N LYS A 73 13.81 -12.94 8.46
CA LYS A 73 12.58 -12.53 7.78
C LYS A 73 12.92 -12.34 6.30
N VAL A 74 12.27 -13.09 5.41
CA VAL A 74 12.31 -12.80 3.98
C VAL A 74 11.51 -11.50 3.78
N ASN A 75 12.20 -10.39 3.53
CA ASN A 75 11.58 -9.08 3.37
C ASN A 75 11.16 -8.88 1.91
N HIS A 76 10.20 -9.68 1.45
CA HIS A 76 9.43 -9.50 0.21
C HIS A 76 8.39 -10.63 0.12
N ASP A 77 7.31 -10.35 -0.59
CA ASP A 77 6.25 -11.31 -0.94
C ASP A 77 6.44 -11.89 -2.36
N ILE A 78 7.08 -11.12 -3.24
CA ILE A 78 7.34 -11.49 -4.64
C ILE A 78 8.80 -11.16 -4.98
N TYR A 79 9.50 -12.14 -5.55
CA TYR A 79 10.84 -11.98 -6.09
C TYR A 79 10.89 -12.31 -7.58
N ILE A 80 11.43 -11.39 -8.37
CA ILE A 80 11.65 -11.57 -9.81
C ILE A 80 13.16 -11.62 -10.05
N GLU A 81 13.72 -12.82 -9.90
CA GLU A 81 15.17 -13.06 -9.86
C GLU A 81 15.91 -12.50 -11.08
N PRO A 82 15.49 -12.70 -12.35
CA PRO A 82 16.25 -12.23 -13.50
C PRO A 82 16.33 -10.69 -13.60
N LYS A 83 15.46 -9.96 -12.88
CA LYS A 83 15.47 -8.49 -12.81
C LYS A 83 15.98 -7.96 -11.47
N ASP A 84 16.25 -8.85 -10.51
CA ASP A 84 16.52 -8.49 -9.11
C ASP A 84 15.44 -7.53 -8.58
N PHE A 85 14.16 -7.84 -8.82
CA PHE A 85 13.05 -7.07 -8.24
C PHE A 85 12.49 -7.77 -7.02
N LYS A 86 12.35 -7.05 -5.91
CA LYS A 86 11.69 -7.54 -4.69
C LYS A 86 10.52 -6.63 -4.35
N ILE A 87 9.35 -7.23 -4.15
CA ILE A 87 8.09 -6.51 -3.90
C ILE A 87 7.51 -7.02 -2.59
N GLU A 88 7.29 -6.12 -1.64
CA GLU A 88 6.44 -6.34 -0.48
C GLU A 88 5.04 -5.82 -0.79
N VAL A 89 4.00 -6.56 -0.40
CA VAL A 89 2.61 -6.21 -0.66
C VAL A 89 1.84 -6.18 0.65
N LYS A 90 1.00 -5.16 0.83
CA LYS A 90 0.04 -5.08 1.93
C LYS A 90 -1.35 -4.80 1.40
N TYR A 91 -2.29 -5.65 1.77
CA TYR A 91 -3.70 -5.44 1.49
C TYR A 91 -4.38 -4.81 2.71
N LEU A 92 -4.94 -3.62 2.54
CA LEU A 92 -5.71 -2.97 3.61
C LEU A 92 -7.18 -3.37 3.53
N LYS A 93 -7.69 -3.83 4.66
CA LYS A 93 -9.10 -4.09 4.90
C LYS A 93 -9.42 -3.93 6.38
N ASN A 94 -10.70 -3.97 6.71
CA ASN A 94 -11.09 -4.04 8.10
C ASN A 94 -11.20 -5.50 8.57
N TRP A 95 -10.54 -5.78 9.69
CA TRP A 95 -10.59 -7.07 10.36
C TRP A 95 -11.67 -7.07 11.43
N LYS A 96 -12.09 -8.28 11.84
CA LYS A 96 -12.97 -8.46 13.00
C LYS A 96 -12.33 -7.83 14.24
N SER A 97 -13.03 -6.90 14.84
CA SER A 97 -12.70 -6.33 16.14
C SER A 97 -13.12 -7.27 17.27
N ALA A 98 -12.77 -6.92 18.52
CA ALA A 98 -13.23 -7.65 19.70
C ALA A 98 -14.77 -7.71 19.80
N SER A 99 -15.48 -6.73 19.23
CA SER A 99 -16.95 -6.71 19.15
C SER A 99 -17.51 -7.42 17.92
N GLN A 100 -16.71 -8.25 17.23
CA GLN A 100 -17.09 -9.03 16.05
C GLN A 100 -17.52 -8.22 14.82
N THR A 101 -17.30 -6.91 14.83
CA THR A 101 -17.53 -6.01 13.68
C THR A 101 -16.25 -5.82 12.87
N ASN A 102 -16.34 -5.74 11.54
CA ASN A 102 -15.18 -5.48 10.67
C ASN A 102 -14.79 -3.98 10.70
N SER A 103 -14.10 -3.59 11.76
CA SER A 103 -13.67 -2.21 12.03
C SER A 103 -12.20 -2.08 12.47
N ALA A 104 -11.51 -3.19 12.75
CA ALA A 104 -10.12 -3.16 13.16
C ALA A 104 -9.17 -2.99 11.97
N SER A 105 -8.02 -2.35 12.18
CA SER A 105 -6.93 -2.26 11.20
C SER A 105 -5.64 -2.87 11.78
N LYS A 106 -4.70 -3.27 10.93
CA LYS A 106 -3.38 -3.75 11.39
C LYS A 106 -2.65 -2.61 12.13
N ASN A 107 -1.81 -2.98 13.09
CA ASN A 107 -1.01 -2.02 13.85
C ASN A 107 -0.02 -1.28 12.96
N TRP A 108 0.20 0.00 13.25
CA TRP A 108 1.13 0.87 12.54
C TRP A 108 2.53 0.25 12.38
N ASP A 109 3.07 -0.36 13.44
CA ASP A 109 4.44 -0.91 13.46
C ASP A 109 4.70 -1.94 12.36
N LYS A 110 3.66 -2.63 11.88
CA LYS A 110 3.79 -3.56 10.75
C LYS A 110 4.11 -2.81 9.46
N TYR A 111 3.37 -1.75 9.17
CA TYR A 111 3.63 -0.90 8.00
C TYR A 111 4.95 -0.15 8.13
N GLN A 112 5.27 0.33 9.34
CA GLN A 112 6.53 1.02 9.58
C GLN A 112 7.73 0.11 9.28
N ALA A 113 7.70 -1.15 9.70
CA ALA A 113 8.79 -2.09 9.40
C ALA A 113 9.01 -2.30 7.88
N ASP A 114 7.94 -2.29 7.09
CA ASP A 114 8.03 -2.46 5.63
C ASP A 114 8.51 -1.16 4.95
N PHE A 115 8.12 0.01 5.45
CA PHE A 115 8.70 1.29 5.02
C PHE A 115 10.18 1.44 5.38
N ASP A 116 10.57 1.03 6.59
CA ASP A 116 11.96 1.07 7.07
C ASP A 116 12.85 0.13 6.22
N TRP A 117 12.32 -1.04 5.86
CA TRP A 117 12.98 -1.96 4.91
C TRP A 117 13.21 -1.29 3.56
N LEU A 118 12.18 -0.67 2.96
CA LEU A 118 12.31 0.00 1.67
C LEU A 118 13.34 1.15 1.72
N LEU A 119 13.31 1.95 2.79
CA LEU A 119 14.27 3.04 2.99
C LEU A 119 15.70 2.51 3.07
N HIS A 120 15.93 1.45 3.85
CA HIS A 120 17.24 0.81 3.98
C HIS A 120 17.75 0.27 2.64
N GLU A 121 16.90 -0.42 1.88
CA GLU A 121 17.29 -0.95 0.57
C GLU A 121 17.60 0.17 -0.43
N THR A 122 16.82 1.26 -0.41
CA THR A 122 17.02 2.43 -1.28
C THR A 122 18.39 3.05 -1.03
N ARG A 123 18.75 3.26 0.25
CA ARG A 123 20.07 3.76 0.68
C ARG A 123 21.21 2.80 0.37
N SER A 124 20.91 1.51 0.32
CA SER A 124 21.87 0.46 -0.04
C SER A 124 22.07 0.32 -1.55
N GLY A 125 21.51 1.24 -2.36
CA GLY A 125 21.69 1.28 -3.82
C GLY A 125 20.69 0.42 -4.61
N ASN A 126 19.63 -0.10 -3.98
CA ASN A 126 18.60 -0.91 -4.64
C ASN A 126 17.38 -0.08 -5.11
N LYS A 127 17.52 1.24 -5.21
CA LYS A 127 16.46 2.13 -5.72
C LYS A 127 16.00 1.70 -7.12
N GLY A 128 14.68 1.68 -7.34
CA GLY A 128 14.09 1.23 -8.61
C GLY A 128 14.09 -0.29 -8.82
N LYS A 129 14.56 -1.07 -7.82
CA LYS A 129 14.52 -2.55 -7.79
C LYS A 129 13.73 -3.11 -6.60
N ARG A 130 13.30 -2.26 -5.69
CA ARG A 130 12.49 -2.63 -4.54
C ARG A 130 11.20 -1.86 -4.60
N ALA A 131 10.11 -2.51 -4.24
CA ALA A 131 8.85 -1.83 -4.06
C ALA A 131 8.13 -2.30 -2.82
N PHE A 132 7.45 -1.37 -2.17
CA PHE A 132 6.40 -1.68 -1.21
C PHE A 132 5.08 -1.20 -1.81
N ILE A 133 4.09 -2.10 -1.92
CA ILE A 133 2.80 -1.81 -2.54
C ILE A 133 1.70 -1.97 -1.51
N ILE A 134 0.84 -0.97 -1.41
CA ILE A 134 -0.36 -1.01 -0.59
C ILE A 134 -1.57 -0.99 -1.53
N GLY A 135 -2.46 -1.97 -1.41
CA GLY A 135 -3.71 -2.04 -2.18
C GLY A 135 -4.94 -2.08 -1.26
N TRP A 136 -6.04 -1.42 -1.65
CA TRP A 136 -7.28 -1.42 -0.89
C TRP A 136 -8.51 -1.11 -1.74
N PHE A 137 -9.68 -1.58 -1.32
CA PHE A 137 -10.95 -1.18 -1.92
C PHE A 137 -11.35 0.23 -1.48
N ASN A 138 -11.87 1.02 -2.41
CA ASN A 138 -12.43 2.36 -2.21
C ASN A 138 -13.87 2.29 -1.64
N CYS A 139 -14.04 1.52 -0.57
CA CYS A 139 -15.33 1.21 0.04
C CYS A 139 -15.54 1.85 1.42
N VAL A 140 -14.59 2.67 1.85
CA VAL A 140 -14.65 3.44 3.10
C VAL A 140 -14.63 4.93 2.78
N ASP A 141 -15.18 5.76 3.67
CA ASP A 141 -15.21 7.21 3.46
C ASP A 141 -13.84 7.85 3.68
N ARG A 142 -13.01 7.24 4.53
CA ARG A 142 -11.71 7.79 4.94
C ARG A 142 -10.65 6.71 4.97
N PHE A 143 -9.49 7.03 4.41
CA PHE A 143 -8.31 6.15 4.45
C PHE A 143 -7.90 5.77 5.87
N SER A 144 -8.09 6.68 6.85
CA SER A 144 -7.82 6.41 8.26
C SER A 144 -8.67 5.30 8.88
N GLN A 145 -9.73 4.85 8.21
CA GLN A 145 -10.50 3.67 8.63
C GLN A 145 -9.77 2.36 8.32
N LEU A 146 -8.82 2.38 7.38
CA LEU A 146 -8.05 1.21 6.95
C LEU A 146 -6.65 1.15 7.60
N ILE A 147 -6.14 2.29 8.08
CA ILE A 147 -4.78 2.40 8.65
C ILE A 147 -4.71 3.39 9.83
N GLN A 148 -3.86 3.10 10.81
CA GLN A 148 -3.73 3.85 12.06
C GLN A 148 -2.90 5.14 11.93
N LEU A 149 -3.51 6.23 11.46
CA LEU A 149 -2.83 7.52 11.26
C LEU A 149 -2.85 8.48 12.47
N GLY A 150 -3.48 8.09 13.59
CA GLY A 150 -3.59 8.92 14.78
C GLY A 150 -2.37 8.88 15.70
N GLU A 151 -2.22 9.91 16.54
CA GLU A 151 -1.23 9.95 17.64
C GLU A 151 -1.65 9.15 18.88
N GLY A 152 -2.93 8.83 19.01
CA GLY A 152 -3.47 8.12 20.18
C GLY A 152 -4.74 7.34 19.84
N ALA A 153 -5.32 6.74 20.89
CA ALA A 153 -6.58 6.00 20.80
C ALA A 153 -7.80 6.94 20.73
N GLY A 154 -8.92 6.41 20.25
CA GLY A 154 -10.21 7.11 20.18
C GLY A 154 -10.78 7.17 18.76
N ASN A 155 -11.99 7.72 18.65
CA ASN A 155 -12.74 7.73 17.38
C ASN A 155 -12.23 8.78 16.38
N LYS A 156 -11.63 9.87 16.87
CA LYS A 156 -11.10 10.98 16.05
C LYS A 156 -9.81 11.52 16.65
N PRO A 157 -8.74 10.71 16.73
CA PRO A 157 -7.46 11.19 17.25
C PRO A 157 -6.88 12.28 16.33
N LYS A 158 -6.00 13.11 16.88
CA LYS A 158 -5.18 14.03 16.07
C LYS A 158 -4.37 13.22 15.06
N ALA A 159 -4.27 13.74 13.84
CA ALA A 159 -3.44 13.13 12.80
C ALA A 159 -1.97 13.24 13.20
N SER A 160 -1.25 12.12 13.11
CA SER A 160 0.19 12.08 13.40
C SER A 160 0.98 12.57 12.20
N GLU A 161 1.71 13.66 12.36
CA GLU A 161 2.62 14.19 11.33
C GLU A 161 3.65 13.14 10.88
N LYS A 162 4.18 12.38 11.85
CA LYS A 162 5.16 11.31 11.61
C LYS A 162 4.62 10.15 10.78
N LYS A 163 3.30 9.93 10.77
CA LYS A 163 2.67 8.85 9.99
C LYS A 163 2.13 9.37 8.66
N HIS A 164 1.59 10.59 8.67
CA HIS A 164 1.05 11.23 7.48
C HIS A 164 2.12 11.39 6.39
N CYS A 165 3.37 11.69 6.74
CA CYS A 165 4.42 11.92 5.74
C CYS A 165 4.64 10.74 4.76
N TYR A 166 4.26 9.52 5.15
CA TYR A 166 4.29 8.33 4.28
C TYR A 166 3.19 8.30 3.21
N PHE A 167 2.19 9.18 3.29
CA PHE A 167 1.02 9.19 2.39
C PHE A 167 0.87 10.58 1.74
N PRO A 168 1.76 10.96 0.80
CA PRO A 168 1.76 12.28 0.17
C PRO A 168 0.54 12.56 -0.73
N PHE A 169 -0.28 11.54 -0.99
CA PHE A 169 -1.56 11.65 -1.67
C PHE A 169 -2.72 12.03 -0.75
N LEU A 170 -2.48 12.19 0.56
CA LEU A 170 -3.46 12.72 1.51
C LEU A 170 -3.22 14.21 1.74
N THR A 171 -4.30 14.97 1.93
CA THR A 171 -4.27 16.39 2.29
C THR A 171 -5.07 16.63 3.56
N LYS A 172 -4.61 17.59 4.37
CA LYS A 172 -5.30 18.03 5.59
C LYS A 172 -6.26 19.15 5.23
N MET A 173 -7.52 18.99 5.62
CA MET A 173 -8.52 20.04 5.42
C MET A 173 -8.53 21.09 6.53
N ASN A 174 -8.02 20.76 7.73
CA ASN A 174 -8.04 21.61 8.92
C ASN A 174 -6.67 21.62 9.62
N VAL A 175 -6.41 22.66 10.41
CA VAL A 175 -5.24 22.76 11.30
C VAL A 175 -5.69 23.22 12.69
N PRO A 176 -5.51 22.42 13.76
CA PRO A 176 -4.90 21.08 13.78
C PRO A 176 -5.79 20.04 13.09
N ALA A 177 -5.18 19.09 12.38
CA ALA A 177 -5.90 18.04 11.67
C ALA A 177 -6.24 16.86 12.59
N LEU A 178 -7.48 16.40 12.54
CA LEU A 178 -7.87 15.07 13.01
C LEU A 178 -7.62 14.04 11.90
N THR A 179 -7.56 12.75 12.23
CA THR A 179 -7.49 11.69 11.21
C THR A 179 -8.66 11.74 10.23
N THR A 180 -9.80 12.29 10.66
CA THR A 180 -10.99 12.48 9.85
C THR A 180 -10.92 13.64 8.86
N ASP A 181 -9.95 14.54 9.03
CA ASP A 181 -9.69 15.67 8.13
C ASP A 181 -8.66 15.31 7.04
N LEU A 182 -8.17 14.07 7.03
CA LEU A 182 -7.29 13.54 6.00
C LEU A 182 -8.13 13.00 4.83
N VAL A 183 -8.03 13.68 3.69
CA VAL A 183 -8.77 13.33 2.48
C VAL A 183 -7.81 12.99 1.34
N TYR A 184 -8.24 12.15 0.40
CA TYR A 184 -7.48 11.91 -0.82
C TYR A 184 -7.38 13.18 -1.65
N ASN A 185 -6.18 13.44 -2.17
CA ASN A 185 -5.96 14.45 -3.18
C ASN A 185 -5.70 13.76 -4.52
N TYR A 186 -6.78 13.46 -5.25
CA TYR A 186 -6.69 12.76 -6.54
C TYR A 186 -5.91 13.55 -7.62
N ASN A 187 -5.64 14.86 -7.44
CA ASN A 187 -4.76 15.60 -8.34
C ASN A 187 -3.31 15.11 -8.33
N HIS A 188 -2.93 14.40 -7.25
CA HIS A 188 -1.64 13.74 -7.09
C HIS A 188 -1.63 12.30 -7.64
N ALA A 189 -2.76 11.76 -8.08
CA ALA A 189 -2.81 10.43 -8.69
C ALA A 189 -1.99 10.38 -9.98
N TYR A 190 -1.43 9.20 -10.26
CA TYR A 190 -0.65 8.88 -11.46
C TYR A 190 0.65 9.70 -11.63
N LYS A 191 1.09 10.39 -10.58
CA LYS A 191 2.33 11.17 -10.57
C LYS A 191 3.26 10.67 -9.44
N PRO A 192 4.56 10.53 -9.70
CA PRO A 192 5.52 10.26 -8.63
C PRO A 192 5.53 11.41 -7.61
N LEU A 193 5.32 11.09 -6.34
CA LEU A 193 5.35 12.02 -5.22
C LEU A 193 6.54 11.67 -4.32
N PRO A 194 7.41 12.62 -3.97
CA PRO A 194 8.47 12.35 -3.01
C PRO A 194 7.88 12.07 -1.62
N VAL A 195 8.40 11.04 -0.95
CA VAL A 195 8.06 10.74 0.44
C VAL A 195 9.05 11.48 1.34
N ASN A 196 8.60 12.58 1.96
CA ASN A 196 9.43 13.47 2.76
C ASN A 196 9.27 13.14 4.25
N LEU A 197 10.11 12.23 4.76
CA LEU A 197 10.10 11.85 6.17
C LEU A 197 10.65 12.99 7.04
N ILE A 198 10.05 13.18 8.22
CA ILE A 198 10.47 14.23 9.16
C ILE A 198 11.86 13.90 9.69
N GLY A 199 12.81 14.83 9.48
CA GLY A 199 14.19 14.70 9.95
C GLY A 199 15.14 13.99 8.98
N ASP A 200 14.67 13.61 7.79
CA ASP A 200 15.46 12.92 6.78
C ASP A 200 15.62 13.77 5.51
N VAL A 201 16.85 13.95 4.99
CA VAL A 201 17.13 15.07 4.06
C VAL A 201 17.85 14.69 2.77
N LYS A 202 18.22 13.41 2.50
CA LYS A 202 19.12 13.16 1.35
C LYS A 202 18.75 12.05 0.38
N GLU A 203 18.11 10.97 0.80
CA GLU A 203 17.83 9.84 -0.10
C GLU A 203 16.49 9.18 0.24
N GLY A 204 15.43 9.60 -0.45
CA GLY A 204 14.07 9.06 -0.30
C GLY A 204 13.64 8.18 -1.47
N TYR A 205 12.55 7.45 -1.26
CA TYR A 205 11.77 6.77 -2.28
C TYR A 205 10.57 7.62 -2.70
N ASN A 206 9.99 7.30 -3.84
CA ASN A 206 8.77 7.95 -4.33
C ASN A 206 7.55 7.13 -3.95
N CYS A 207 6.39 7.77 -3.92
CA CYS A 207 5.07 7.17 -3.85
C CYS A 207 4.30 7.49 -5.13
N LEU A 208 3.72 6.48 -5.76
CA LEU A 208 2.80 6.62 -6.88
C LEU A 208 1.41 6.15 -6.42
N PHE A 209 0.50 7.09 -6.24
CA PHE A 209 -0.90 6.80 -5.93
C PHE A 209 -1.68 6.54 -7.23
N LEU A 210 -2.40 5.44 -7.29
CA LEU A 210 -3.18 5.01 -8.44
C LEU A 210 -4.64 4.81 -8.03
N GLY A 211 -5.52 5.51 -8.74
CA GLY A 211 -6.94 5.53 -8.45
C GLY A 211 -7.56 6.91 -8.61
N ASN A 212 -8.86 6.93 -8.86
CA ASN A 212 -9.72 8.09 -8.84
C ASN A 212 -10.96 7.84 -7.97
N GLU A 213 -11.76 8.87 -7.72
CA GLU A 213 -12.91 8.79 -6.82
C GLU A 213 -13.96 7.74 -7.19
N HIS A 214 -14.03 7.35 -8.46
CA HIS A 214 -14.95 6.35 -9.00
C HIS A 214 -14.35 4.95 -9.11
N ASP A 215 -13.04 4.79 -8.90
CA ASP A 215 -12.41 3.47 -8.92
C ASP A 215 -12.82 2.68 -7.69
N VAL A 216 -13.07 1.38 -7.89
CA VAL A 216 -13.41 0.40 -6.84
C VAL A 216 -12.20 0.07 -5.98
N PHE A 217 -10.99 0.19 -6.54
CA PHE A 217 -9.75 -0.23 -5.91
C PHE A 217 -8.67 0.81 -6.13
N HIS A 218 -7.80 0.99 -5.14
CA HIS A 218 -6.69 1.92 -5.18
C HIS A 218 -5.38 1.20 -4.87
N PHE A 219 -4.27 1.77 -5.38
CA PHE A 219 -2.93 1.38 -5.00
C PHE A 219 -2.09 2.59 -4.58
N ALA A 220 -1.13 2.35 -3.70
CA ALA A 220 0.02 3.21 -3.47
C ALA A 220 1.28 2.37 -3.66
N ILE A 221 2.14 2.76 -4.61
CA ILE A 221 3.39 2.07 -4.94
C ILE A 221 4.55 2.91 -4.43
N TYR A 222 5.39 2.34 -3.57
CA TYR A 222 6.58 2.98 -3.02
C TYR A 222 7.84 2.34 -3.60
N TYR A 223 8.80 3.13 -4.11
CA TYR A 223 9.97 2.61 -4.88
C TYR A 223 11.19 3.55 -4.98
#